data_AF-A0A1G0NUU2-F1
#
_entry.id   AF-A0A1G0NUU2-F1
#
_cell.length_a   1.000
_cell.length_b   1.000
_cell.length_c   1.000
_cell.angle_alpha   90.00
_cell.angle_beta   90.00
_cell.angle_gamma   90.00
#
_symmetry.space_group_name_H-M   'P 1'
#
loop_
_entity.id
_entity.type
_entity.pdbx_description
1 polymer ?
#
loop_
_entity_poly.entity_id
_entity_poly.type
_entity_poly.pdbx_seq_one_letter_code
_entity_poly.pdbx_strand_id
1 'polypeptide(L)'
;MDVGIVHGADHAYVKGEAGHALVKNERDLIDLIGFCGEHHADRVLLFAENLPEKFFELSSGEAGMVLQKFANYRVKVAAVLPASLVRGKFGEFVCETNRGGQFRVFQSPDQAVQWLAAD
;
A
#
# COMPACT_ATOMS: atom_id res chain seq x y z
N MET A 1 -16.45 0.21 1.69
CA MET A 1 -14.99 0.21 1.46
C MET A 1 -14.65 -1.14 0.88
N ASP A 2 -14.13 -1.18 -0.33
CA ASP A 2 -13.89 -2.41 -1.10
C ASP A 2 -12.58 -3.09 -0.66
N VAL A 3 -12.61 -3.64 0.56
CA VAL A 3 -11.51 -4.36 1.20
C VAL A 3 -11.99 -5.65 1.83
N GLY A 4 -11.09 -6.63 1.92
CA GLY A 4 -11.28 -7.86 2.69
C GLY A 4 -10.14 -8.08 3.67
N ILE A 5 -10.40 -8.81 4.76
CA ILE A 5 -9.35 -9.26 5.68
C ILE A 5 -8.91 -10.65 5.24
N VAL A 6 -7.61 -10.84 5.11
CA VAL A 6 -7.02 -12.15 4.82
C VAL A 6 -6.20 -12.57 6.03
N HIS A 7 -6.50 -13.77 6.54
CA HIS A 7 -5.74 -14.37 7.63
C HIS A 7 -4.61 -15.22 7.06
N GLY A 8 -3.38 -14.74 7.21
CA GLY A 8 -2.18 -15.55 6.97
C GLY A 8 -1.88 -16.49 8.14
N ALA A 9 -0.80 -17.26 8.03
CA ALA A 9 -0.38 -18.20 9.08
C ALA A 9 -0.03 -17.50 10.41
N ASP A 10 0.74 -16.40 10.32
CA ASP A 10 1.21 -15.63 11.48
C ASP A 10 0.54 -14.25 11.61
N HIS A 11 0.14 -13.64 10.49
CA HIS A 11 -0.37 -12.28 10.45
C HIS A 11 -1.59 -12.14 9.55
N ALA A 12 -2.58 -11.38 10.02
CA ALA A 12 -3.69 -10.92 9.19
C ALA A 12 -3.29 -9.66 8.42
N TYR A 13 -3.83 -9.48 7.22
CA TYR A 13 -3.65 -8.27 6.43
C TYR A 13 -4.96 -7.86 5.75
N VAL A 14 -5.13 -6.56 5.58
CA VAL A 14 -6.22 -5.99 4.79
C VAL A 14 -5.81 -6.02 3.32
N LYS A 15 -6.70 -6.47 2.45
CA LYS A 15 -6.49 -6.53 1.01
C LYS A 15 -7.49 -5.62 0.32
N GLY A 16 -7.02 -4.67 -0.49
CA GLY A 16 -7.86 -3.93 -1.42
C GLY A 16 -8.33 -4.81 -2.57
N GLU A 17 -9.55 -4.60 -3.03
CA GLU A 17 -10.08 -5.25 -4.23
C GLU A 17 -9.37 -4.69 -5.48
N ALA A 18 -8.76 -5.55 -6.30
CA ALA A 18 -8.19 -5.12 -7.57
C ALA A 18 -9.29 -4.56 -8.48
N GLY A 19 -9.01 -3.53 -9.30
CA GLY A 19 -10.04 -2.86 -10.09
C GLY A 19 -10.82 -1.75 -9.39
N HIS A 20 -10.68 -1.58 -8.07
CA HIS A 20 -11.49 -0.60 -7.32
C HIS A 20 -10.65 0.49 -6.66
N ALA A 21 -11.10 1.74 -6.79
CA ALA A 21 -10.48 2.87 -6.11
C ALA A 21 -10.76 2.83 -4.61
N LEU A 22 -9.71 2.70 -3.80
CA LEU A 22 -9.81 2.61 -2.34
C LEU A 22 -9.45 3.95 -1.68
N VAL A 23 -8.28 4.50 -2.02
CA VAL A 23 -7.75 5.75 -1.48
C VAL A 23 -7.85 6.83 -2.55
N LYS A 24 -8.87 7.69 -2.50
CA LYS A 24 -9.01 8.82 -3.45
C LYS A 24 -8.55 10.14 -2.86
N ASN A 25 -8.51 10.24 -1.53
CA ASN A 25 -8.12 11.43 -0.78
C ASN A 25 -7.62 11.03 0.62
N GLU A 26 -7.18 12.01 1.41
CA GLU A 26 -6.67 11.75 2.77
C GLU A 26 -7.72 11.10 3.68
N ARG A 27 -9.01 11.43 3.56
CA ARG A 27 -10.04 10.85 4.42
C ARG A 27 -10.16 9.35 4.19
N ASP A 28 -10.21 8.92 2.93
CA ASP A 28 -10.26 7.48 2.58
C ASP A 28 -9.03 6.73 3.14
N LEU A 29 -7.85 7.36 3.14
CA LEU A 29 -6.64 6.79 3.73
C LEU A 29 -6.76 6.64 5.25
N ILE A 30 -7.29 7.65 5.94
CA ILE A 30 -7.53 7.57 7.39
C ILE A 30 -8.58 6.51 7.71
N ASP A 31 -9.65 6.40 6.91
CA ASP A 31 -10.68 5.36 7.08
C ASP A 31 -10.07 3.95 6.90
N LEU A 32 -9.20 3.75 5.89
CA LEU A 32 -8.47 2.48 5.71
C LEU A 32 -7.58 2.15 6.91
N ILE A 33 -6.85 3.14 7.44
CA ILE A 33 -6.00 2.96 8.63
C ILE A 33 -6.87 2.64 9.86
N GLY A 34 -8.01 3.31 10.01
CA GLY A 34 -8.99 3.03 11.07
C GLY A 34 -9.45 1.57 11.02
N PHE A 35 -9.83 1.09 9.84
CA PHE A 35 -10.23 -0.29 9.61
C PHE A 35 -9.12 -1.29 9.96
N CYS A 36 -7.86 -0.99 9.62
CA CYS A 36 -6.71 -1.81 10.04
C CYS A 36 -6.63 -1.92 11.57
N GLY A 37 -6.82 -0.79 12.28
CA GLY A 37 -6.81 -0.74 13.74
C GLY A 37 -7.96 -1.50 14.39
N GLU A 38 -9.18 -1.34 13.88
CA GLU A 38 -10.39 -2.03 14.37
C GLU A 38 -10.27 -3.56 14.26
N HIS A 39 -9.54 -4.04 13.26
CA HIS A 39 -9.39 -5.47 12.97
C HIS A 39 -8.05 -6.05 13.41
N HIS A 40 -7.21 -5.29 14.13
CA HIS A 40 -5.87 -5.72 14.55
C HIS A 40 -5.02 -6.26 13.38
N ALA A 41 -5.16 -5.67 12.20
CA ALA A 41 -4.47 -6.05 10.97
C ALA A 41 -3.65 -4.85 10.48
N ASP A 42 -2.45 -4.66 11.04
CA ASP A 42 -1.53 -3.57 10.71
C ASP A 42 -0.83 -3.72 9.35
N ARG A 43 -1.26 -4.67 8.52
CA ARG A 43 -0.63 -5.02 7.24
C ARG A 43 -1.65 -4.82 6.11
N VAL A 44 -1.23 -4.22 5.00
CA VAL A 44 -2.13 -3.92 3.87
C VAL A 44 -1.51 -4.33 2.53
N LEU A 45 -2.30 -5.02 1.71
CA LEU A 45 -2.01 -5.30 0.30
C LEU A 45 -2.87 -4.39 -0.59
N LEU A 46 -2.22 -3.54 -1.39
CA LEU A 46 -2.86 -2.63 -2.33
C LEU A 46 -2.45 -2.94 -3.77
N PHE A 47 -3.36 -2.71 -4.70
CA PHE A 47 -3.10 -2.70 -6.14
C PHE A 47 -3.00 -1.28 -6.66
N ALA A 48 -2.45 -1.10 -7.87
CA ALA A 48 -2.32 0.21 -8.49
C ALA A 48 -3.64 1.01 -8.49
N GLU A 49 -4.75 0.35 -8.77
CA GLU A 49 -6.09 0.95 -8.84
C GLU A 49 -6.62 1.37 -7.47
N ASN A 50 -6.10 0.82 -6.37
CA ASN A 50 -6.49 1.21 -5.03
C ASN A 50 -5.90 2.57 -4.62
N LEU A 51 -4.82 3.00 -5.28
CA LEU A 51 -4.11 4.25 -4.99
C LEU A 51 -4.65 5.39 -5.85
N PRO A 52 -4.56 6.65 -5.37
CA PRO A 52 -5.03 7.78 -6.16
C PRO A 52 -4.11 7.98 -7.37
N GLU A 53 -4.65 8.43 -8.51
CA GLU A 53 -3.85 8.67 -9.72
C GLU A 53 -2.64 9.60 -9.46
N LYS A 54 -2.85 10.62 -8.63
CA LYS A 54 -1.81 11.58 -8.20
C LYS A 54 -0.67 10.94 -7.41
N PHE A 55 -0.85 9.73 -6.85
CA PHE A 55 0.23 8.97 -6.23
C PHE A 55 1.37 8.71 -7.20
N PHE A 56 1.07 8.52 -8.48
CA PHE A 56 2.07 8.26 -9.52
C PHE A 56 2.69 9.57 -10.07
N GLU A 57 2.10 10.72 -9.76
CA GLU A 57 2.58 12.06 -10.11
C GLU A 57 3.34 12.68 -8.93
N LEU A 58 4.63 12.34 -8.77
CA LEU A 58 5.41 12.73 -7.58
C LEU A 58 5.44 14.24 -7.28
N SER A 59 5.29 15.10 -8.29
CA SER A 59 5.21 16.56 -8.11
C SER A 59 3.95 17.03 -7.37
N SER A 60 2.91 16.20 -7.27
CA SER A 60 1.71 16.50 -6.50
C SER A 60 1.94 16.49 -4.99
N GLY A 61 2.95 15.75 -4.51
CA GLY A 61 3.18 15.48 -3.09
C GLY A 61 2.32 14.34 -2.50
N GLU A 62 1.37 13.78 -3.27
CA GLU A 62 0.43 12.77 -2.77
C GLU A 62 1.11 11.47 -2.33
N ALA A 63 2.12 11.01 -3.06
CA ALA A 63 2.90 9.83 -2.67
C ALA A 63 3.54 10.02 -1.29
N GLY A 64 4.14 11.19 -1.05
CA GLY A 64 4.78 11.51 0.23
C GLY A 64 3.78 11.53 1.38
N MET A 65 2.61 12.16 1.18
CA MET A 65 1.53 12.21 2.17
C MET A 65 1.04 10.79 2.51
N VAL A 66 0.77 9.96 1.50
CA VAL A 66 0.29 8.58 1.69
C VAL A 66 1.30 7.75 2.48
N LEU A 67 2.57 7.76 2.07
CA LEU A 67 3.64 7.03 2.77
C LEU A 67 3.84 7.51 4.20
N GLN A 68 3.82 8.84 4.42
CA GLN A 68 3.99 9.42 5.75
C GLN A 68 2.87 8.97 6.69
N LYS A 69 1.61 8.92 6.25
CA LYS A 69 0.51 8.44 7.09
C LYS A 69 0.68 6.96 7.42
N PHE A 70 0.96 6.09 6.44
CA PHE A 70 1.23 4.68 6.74
C PHE A 70 2.37 4.50 7.74
N ALA A 71 3.43 5.29 7.66
CA ALA A 71 4.52 5.29 8.64
C ALA A 71 4.09 5.79 10.03
N ASN A 72 3.37 6.91 10.11
CA ASN A 72 2.91 7.48 11.38
C ASN A 72 2.01 6.52 12.16
N TYR A 73 1.17 5.76 11.44
CA TYR A 73 0.26 4.78 12.03
C TYR A 73 0.84 3.36 12.08
N ARG A 74 2.11 3.17 11.69
CA ARG A 74 2.82 1.88 11.69
C ARG A 74 2.10 0.78 10.89
N VAL A 75 1.41 1.15 9.81
CA VAL A 75 0.75 0.20 8.89
C VAL A 75 1.71 -0.26 7.80
N LYS A 76 2.10 -1.54 7.77
CA LYS A 76 3.03 -2.13 6.80
C LYS A 76 2.31 -2.40 5.48
N VAL A 77 2.76 -1.80 4.39
CA VAL A 77 2.03 -1.81 3.10
C VAL A 77 2.85 -2.45 1.99
N ALA A 78 2.24 -3.42 1.30
CA ALA A 78 2.73 -3.94 0.04
C ALA A 78 1.84 -3.44 -1.10
N ALA A 79 2.44 -2.78 -2.08
CA ALA A 79 1.74 -2.30 -3.28
C ALA A 79 2.14 -3.13 -4.49
N VAL A 80 1.18 -3.72 -5.18
CA VAL A 80 1.39 -4.48 -6.43
C VAL A 80 1.14 -3.55 -7.61
N LEU A 81 2.21 -3.17 -8.29
CA LEU A 81 2.17 -2.25 -9.42
C LEU A 81 2.70 -2.92 -10.70
N PRO A 82 2.08 -2.69 -11.87
CA PRO A 82 2.62 -3.15 -13.14
C PRO A 82 3.96 -2.45 -13.44
N ALA A 83 4.88 -3.18 -14.08
CA ALA A 83 6.21 -2.67 -14.43
C ALA A 83 6.17 -1.41 -15.33
N SER A 84 5.09 -1.22 -16.09
CA SER A 84 4.88 -0.03 -16.92
C SER A 84 4.76 1.27 -16.13
N LEU A 85 4.33 1.22 -14.86
CA LEU A 85 4.26 2.39 -13.96
C LEU A 85 5.60 2.68 -13.28
N VAL A 86 6.44 1.65 -13.09
CA VAL A 86 7.72 1.76 -12.36
C VAL A 86 8.84 2.19 -13.32
N ARG A 87 8.85 3.48 -13.66
CA ARG A 87 9.83 4.06 -14.60
C ARG A 87 10.19 5.51 -14.25
N GLY A 88 11.34 5.98 -14.75
CA GLY A 88 11.83 7.34 -14.51
C GLY A 88 11.89 7.67 -13.02
N LYS A 89 11.47 8.89 -12.66
CA LYS A 89 11.46 9.37 -11.26
C LYS A 89 10.62 8.50 -10.32
N PHE A 90 9.50 7.94 -10.80
CA PHE A 90 8.70 7.03 -9.98
C PHE A 90 9.43 5.72 -9.71
N GLY A 91 10.22 5.23 -10.68
CA GLY A 91 11.13 4.10 -10.47
C GLY A 91 12.19 4.38 -9.41
N GLU A 92 12.79 5.57 -9.41
CA GLU A 92 13.74 6.00 -8.37
C GLU A 92 13.08 6.03 -6.99
N PHE A 93 11.90 6.64 -6.90
CA PHE A 93 11.08 6.66 -5.69
C PHE A 93 10.75 5.26 -5.16
N VAL A 94 10.42 4.32 -6.06
CA VAL A 94 10.19 2.92 -5.69
C VAL A 94 11.46 2.26 -5.14
N CYS A 95 12.61 2.48 -5.78
CA CYS A 95 13.89 1.96 -5.31
C CYS A 95 14.25 2.48 -3.91
N GLU A 96 13.98 3.76 -3.63
CA GLU A 96 14.19 4.35 -2.30
C GLU A 96 13.22 3.78 -1.27
N THR A 97 11.94 3.76 -1.60
CA THR A 97 10.89 3.27 -0.70
C THR A 97 11.09 1.79 -0.35
N ASN A 98 11.48 0.96 -1.33
CA ASN A 98 11.71 -0.47 -1.13
C ASN A 98 12.89 -0.78 -0.19
N ARG A 99 13.79 0.17 0.08
CA ARG A 99 14.85 0.04 1.09
C ARG A 99 14.34 0.21 2.51
N GLY A 100 13.19 0.86 2.67
CA GLY A 100 12.49 0.97 3.96
C GLY A 100 11.79 -0.35 4.35
N GLY A 101 11.29 -0.38 5.59
CA GLY A 101 10.53 -1.51 6.14
C GLY A 101 9.01 -1.35 6.10
N GLN A 102 8.51 -0.14 5.80
CA GLN A 102 7.10 0.19 5.99
C GLN A 102 6.25 0.07 4.72
N PHE A 103 6.78 0.48 3.57
CA PHE A 103 6.08 0.44 2.29
C PHE A 103 6.99 -0.20 1.27
N ARG A 104 6.48 -1.15 0.48
CA ARG A 104 7.25 -1.79 -0.59
C ARG A 104 6.38 -2.06 -1.81
N VAL A 105 6.94 -1.81 -2.98
CA VAL A 105 6.33 -2.09 -4.28
C VAL A 105 6.83 -3.42 -4.82
N PHE A 106 5.90 -4.22 -5.32
CA PHE A 106 6.12 -5.52 -5.95
C PHE A 106 5.46 -5.59 -7.33
N GLN A 107 5.93 -6.52 -8.15
CA GLN A 107 5.32 -6.84 -9.44
C GLN A 107 4.44 -8.10 -9.37
N SER A 108 4.50 -8.84 -8.27
CA SER A 108 3.78 -10.09 -8.04
C SER A 108 3.02 -10.01 -6.72
N PRO A 109 1.72 -10.37 -6.70
CA PRO A 109 0.95 -10.53 -5.47
C PRO A 109 1.57 -11.56 -4.52
N ASP A 110 2.13 -12.65 -5.03
CA ASP A 110 2.75 -13.69 -4.22
C ASP A 110 3.95 -13.14 -3.43
N GLN A 111 4.85 -12.41 -4.09
CA GLN A 111 6.00 -11.78 -3.42
C GLN A 111 5.56 -10.75 -2.38
N ALA A 112 4.51 -9.98 -2.68
CA ALA A 112 3.94 -9.01 -1.76
C ALA A 112 3.40 -9.70 -0.49
N VAL A 113 2.63 -10.78 -0.66
CA VAL A 113 2.08 -11.57 0.45
C VAL A 113 3.20 -12.23 1.26
N GLN A 114 4.23 -12.78 0.62
CA GLN A 114 5.38 -13.36 1.34
C GLN A 114 6.07 -12.33 2.23
N TRP A 115 6.24 -11.09 1.74
CA TRP A 115 6.84 -10.02 2.54
C TRP A 115 5.91 -9.50 3.65
N LEU A 116 4.60 -9.47 3.40
CA LEU A 116 3.61 -9.17 4.44
C LEU A 116 3.45 -10.31 5.45
N ALA A 117 3.85 -11.53 5.14
CA ALA A 117 3.85 -12.64 6.10
C ALA A 117 5.15 -12.70 6.92
N ALA A 118 6.26 -12.18 6.37
CA ALA A 118 7.52 -12.07 7.08
C ALA A 118 7.44 -11.04 8.23
N ASP A 119 8.14 -11.34 9.32
CA ASP A 119 8.36 -10.44 10.46
C ASP A 119 9.19 -9.22 10.04
#